data_AF-A0A961CTY1-F1
#
_entry.id   AF-A0A961CTY1-F1
#
_cell.length_a   1.000
_cell.length_b   1.000
_cell.length_c   1.000
_cell.angle_alpha   90.00
_cell.angle_beta   90.00
_cell.angle_gamma   90.00
#
_symmetry.space_group_name_H-M   'P 1'
#
loop_
_entity.id
_entity.type
_entity.pdbx_description
1 polymer ?
#
loop_
_entity_poly.entity_id
_entity_poly.type
_entity_poly.pdbx_seq_one_letter_code
_entity_poly.pdbx_strand_id
1 'polypeptide(L)'
;MRPRSPRSILLGVALASLLALSACGQRTQPTGYGEDYQKNFMLGCNEQTAVPEENPEVTTPGPEAPKNFCECVYDGLVEKVPFDDAKKFEEQQAKEDAGDIAVPKPIQKVIDSCTKDG
;
A
#
# COMPACT_ATOMS: atom_id res chain seq x y z
N MET A 1 21.77 -53.38 15.97
CA MET A 1 21.12 -52.05 15.85
C MET A 1 22.22 -51.02 15.58
N ARG A 2 22.20 -50.30 14.45
CA ARG A 2 23.23 -49.27 14.12
C ARG A 2 22.90 -47.96 14.84
N PRO A 3 23.86 -47.27 15.47
CA PRO A 3 23.61 -45.98 16.10
C PRO A 3 23.40 -44.93 15.01
N ARG A 4 22.24 -44.28 15.00
CA ARG A 4 21.98 -43.11 14.15
C ARG A 4 22.72 -41.92 14.76
N SER A 5 23.55 -41.24 13.98
CA SER A 5 24.31 -40.09 14.43
C SER A 5 23.39 -38.86 14.59
N PRO A 6 23.57 -38.02 15.63
CA PRO A 6 22.71 -36.87 15.90
C PRO A 6 22.91 -35.70 14.92
N ARG A 7 23.91 -35.77 14.03
CA ARG A 7 24.25 -34.71 13.06
C ARG A 7 23.18 -34.48 11.99
N SER A 8 22.36 -35.48 11.69
CA SER A 8 21.34 -35.37 10.64
C SER A 8 20.07 -34.63 11.07
N ILE A 9 19.83 -34.47 12.38
CA ILE A 9 18.63 -33.79 12.89
C ILE A 9 18.84 -32.26 12.91
N LEU A 10 20.07 -31.80 13.15
CA LEU A 10 20.39 -30.37 13.23
C LEU A 10 20.38 -29.66 11.85
N LEU A 11 20.65 -30.37 10.75
CA LEU A 11 20.57 -29.78 9.41
C LEU A 11 19.12 -29.56 8.91
N GLY A 12 18.17 -30.37 9.38
CA GLY A 12 16.77 -30.27 8.94
C GLY A 12 16.05 -29.04 9.51
N VAL A 13 16.36 -28.67 10.76
CA VAL A 13 15.70 -27.55 11.44
C VAL A 13 16.18 -26.20 10.91
N ALA A 14 17.45 -26.07 10.54
CA ALA A 14 17.99 -24.82 9.99
C ALA A 14 17.40 -24.47 8.60
N LEU A 15 17.08 -25.47 7.77
CA LEU A 15 16.51 -25.24 6.44
C LEU A 15 15.03 -24.82 6.50
N ALA A 16 14.28 -25.32 7.49
CA ALA A 16 12.87 -24.96 7.67
C ALA A 16 12.68 -23.50 8.10
N SER A 17 13.61 -22.95 8.88
CA SER A 17 13.57 -21.56 9.34
C SER A 17 13.81 -20.54 8.21
N LEU A 18 14.57 -20.90 7.16
CA LEU A 18 14.85 -20.01 6.01
C LEU A 18 13.66 -19.89 5.05
N LEU A 19 12.78 -20.90 4.98
CA LEU A 19 11.60 -20.88 4.12
C LEU A 19 10.42 -20.11 4.73
N ALA A 20 10.43 -19.85 6.05
CA ALA A 20 9.38 -19.11 6.71
C ALA A 20 9.46 -17.57 6.48
N LEU A 21 10.60 -17.05 6.02
CA LEU A 21 10.77 -15.60 5.78
C LEU A 21 10.31 -15.12 4.40
N SER A 22 10.10 -16.01 3.42
CA SER A 22 9.63 -15.59 2.09
C SER A 22 8.12 -15.33 2.02
N ALA A 23 7.35 -15.77 3.03
CA ALA A 23 5.89 -15.68 3.01
C ALA A 23 5.32 -14.29 3.31
N CYS A 24 6.09 -13.37 3.89
CA CYS A 24 5.62 -12.01 4.19
C CYS A 24 5.95 -10.98 3.09
N GLY A 25 6.70 -11.37 2.04
CA GLY A 25 7.27 -10.43 1.07
C GLY A 25 6.53 -10.31 -0.27
N GLN A 26 5.49 -11.11 -0.53
CA GLN A 26 4.84 -11.18 -1.85
C GLN A 26 3.45 -10.53 -1.86
N ARG A 27 3.32 -9.28 -1.41
CA ARG A 27 2.29 -8.42 -1.99
C ARG A 27 2.92 -7.72 -3.19
N THR A 28 2.67 -8.25 -4.38
CA THR A 28 3.06 -7.58 -5.62
C THR A 28 2.29 -6.27 -5.69
N GLN A 29 3.01 -5.15 -5.71
CA GLN A 29 2.42 -3.84 -5.97
C GLN A 29 1.68 -3.90 -7.31
N PRO A 30 0.47 -3.30 -7.43
CA PRO A 30 -0.26 -3.29 -8.68
C PRO A 30 0.60 -2.79 -9.85
N THR A 31 0.42 -3.39 -11.02
CA THR A 31 1.13 -3.03 -12.26
C THR A 31 0.28 -2.19 -13.22
N GLY A 32 -0.93 -1.80 -12.79
CA GLY A 32 -1.86 -1.01 -13.58
C GLY A 32 -3.07 -0.58 -12.77
N TYR A 33 -3.90 0.26 -13.36
CA TYR A 33 -5.24 0.56 -12.86
C TYR A 33 -6.12 -0.69 -13.03
N GLY A 34 -6.31 -1.42 -11.93
CA GLY A 34 -7.19 -2.58 -11.86
C GLY A 34 -7.84 -2.66 -10.48
N GLU A 35 -8.61 -3.72 -10.24
CA GLU A 35 -9.41 -3.88 -9.01
C GLU A 35 -8.56 -3.76 -7.74
N ASP A 36 -7.36 -4.37 -7.72
CA ASP A 36 -6.45 -4.28 -6.57
C ASP A 36 -5.97 -2.86 -6.30
N TYR A 37 -5.65 -2.11 -7.36
CA TYR A 37 -5.23 -0.72 -7.24
C TYR A 37 -6.39 0.17 -6.76
N GLN A 38 -7.58 -0.02 -7.32
CA GLN A 38 -8.79 0.70 -6.89
C GLN A 38 -9.08 0.47 -5.41
N LYS A 39 -9.04 -0.79 -4.98
CA LYS A 39 -9.28 -1.15 -3.58
C LYS A 39 -8.27 -0.51 -2.65
N ASN A 40 -6.99 -0.52 -3.01
CA ASN A 40 -5.94 0.12 -2.21
C ASN A 40 -6.10 1.65 -2.17
N PHE A 41 -6.44 2.26 -3.31
CA PHE A 41 -6.70 3.70 -3.40
C PHE A 41 -7.87 4.11 -2.49
N MET A 42 -9.00 3.40 -2.58
CA MET A 42 -10.18 3.70 -1.74
C MET A 42 -9.87 3.53 -0.26
N LEU A 43 -9.20 2.42 0.11
CA LEU A 43 -8.74 2.21 1.49
C LEU A 43 -7.90 3.39 2.00
N GLY A 44 -6.97 3.87 1.18
CA GLY A 44 -6.12 5.02 1.49
C GLY A 44 -6.83 6.38 1.45
N CYS A 45 -8.01 6.48 0.83
CA CYS A 45 -8.69 7.77 0.65
C CYS A 45 -9.86 7.97 1.61
N ASN A 46 -10.67 6.94 1.88
CA ASN A 46 -11.91 7.07 2.66
C ASN A 46 -12.06 6.03 3.78
N GLU A 47 -11.07 5.17 4.03
CA GLU A 47 -11.13 4.12 5.06
C GLU A 47 -9.82 4.01 5.86
N GLN A 48 -9.06 5.11 5.96
CA GLN A 48 -7.79 5.09 6.67
C GLN A 48 -8.00 4.85 8.16
N THR A 49 -7.13 4.03 8.75
CA THR A 49 -7.04 3.89 10.21
C THR A 49 -5.66 4.34 10.67
N ALA A 50 -5.63 5.19 11.69
CA ALA A 50 -4.41 5.56 12.39
C ALA A 50 -4.09 4.51 13.45
N VAL A 51 -2.86 3.99 13.39
CA VAL A 51 -2.29 3.07 14.39
C VAL A 51 -1.28 3.86 15.21
N PRO A 52 -1.54 4.17 16.49
CA PRO A 52 -0.59 4.86 17.35
C PRO A 52 0.65 3.99 17.59
N GLU A 53 1.84 4.56 17.48
CA GLU A 53 3.11 3.85 17.77
C GLU A 53 3.17 3.32 19.21
N GLU A 54 2.55 4.06 20.13
CA GLU A 54 2.52 3.79 21.56
C GLU A 54 1.54 2.70 21.97
N ASN A 55 0.54 2.38 21.14
CA ASN A 55 -0.35 1.24 21.34
C ASN A 55 -0.94 0.73 20.01
N PRO A 56 -0.23 -0.17 19.31
CA PRO A 56 -0.65 -0.65 17.99
C PRO A 56 -1.91 -1.52 18.01
N GLU A 57 -2.42 -1.90 19.19
CA GLU A 57 -3.67 -2.67 19.33
C GLU A 57 -4.93 -1.79 19.27
N VAL A 58 -4.78 -0.47 19.38
CA VAL A 58 -5.90 0.49 19.36
C VAL A 58 -5.87 1.28 18.06
N THR A 59 -6.65 0.84 17.07
CA THR A 59 -6.86 1.60 15.83
C THR A 59 -7.86 2.73 16.06
N THR A 60 -7.58 3.90 15.49
CA THR A 60 -8.51 5.03 15.44
C THR A 60 -8.79 5.42 13.99
N PRO A 61 -9.94 6.04 13.66
CA PRO A 61 -10.16 6.56 12.32
C PRO A 61 -9.08 7.57 11.94
N GLY A 62 -8.49 7.41 10.77
CA GLY A 62 -7.53 8.34 10.19
C GLY A 62 -8.22 9.50 9.46
N PRO A 63 -7.45 10.40 8.83
CA PRO A 63 -8.00 11.38 7.91
C PRO A 63 -8.68 10.67 6.73
N GLU A 64 -9.96 10.96 6.51
CA GLU A 64 -10.76 10.36 5.43
C GLU A 64 -11.41 11.46 4.59
N ALA A 65 -11.42 11.29 3.28
CA ALA A 65 -12.19 12.10 2.36
C ALA A 65 -13.56 11.44 2.05
N PRO A 66 -14.58 12.21 1.64
CA PRO A 66 -15.86 11.65 1.24
C PRO A 66 -15.72 10.61 0.12
N LYS A 67 -16.48 9.52 0.20
CA LYS A 67 -16.39 8.41 -0.78
C LYS A 67 -16.57 8.87 -2.22
N ASN A 68 -17.53 9.75 -2.49
CA ASN A 68 -17.79 10.29 -3.83
C ASN A 68 -16.61 11.12 -4.37
N PHE A 69 -15.89 11.83 -3.50
CA PHE A 69 -14.68 12.54 -3.88
C PHE A 69 -13.57 11.53 -4.26
N CYS A 70 -13.37 10.49 -3.46
CA CYS A 70 -12.41 9.44 -3.76
C CYS A 70 -12.72 8.71 -5.07
N GLU A 71 -13.98 8.37 -5.32
CA GLU A 71 -14.43 7.78 -6.59
C GLU A 71 -14.12 8.72 -7.78
N CYS A 72 -14.42 10.01 -7.65
CA CYS A 72 -14.08 11.00 -8.68
C CYS A 72 -12.57 11.09 -8.96
N VAL A 73 -11.75 11.13 -7.92
CA VAL A 73 -10.29 11.23 -8.08
C VAL A 73 -9.76 9.96 -8.74
N TYR A 74 -10.24 8.78 -8.34
CA TYR A 74 -9.86 7.52 -8.96
C TYR A 74 -10.16 7.52 -10.46
N ASP A 75 -11.40 7.84 -10.84
CA ASP A 75 -11.81 7.86 -12.24
C ASP A 75 -10.97 8.86 -13.06
N GLY A 76 -10.69 10.03 -12.50
CA GLY A 76 -9.84 11.03 -13.15
C GLY A 76 -8.38 10.59 -13.29
N LEU A 77 -7.83 9.84 -12.34
CA LEU A 77 -6.49 9.26 -12.46
C LEU A 77 -6.44 8.23 -13.58
N VAL A 78 -7.40 7.31 -13.62
CA VAL A 78 -7.51 6.28 -14.68
C VAL A 78 -7.62 6.93 -16.07
N GLU A 79 -8.42 7.99 -16.20
CA GLU A 79 -8.67 8.64 -17.48
C GLU A 79 -7.47 9.50 -17.96
N LYS A 80 -6.80 10.20 -17.03
CA LYS A 80 -5.92 11.33 -17.39
C LYS A 80 -4.46 11.18 -16.99
N VAL A 81 -4.11 10.21 -16.13
CA VAL A 81 -2.76 10.06 -15.58
C VAL A 81 -2.19 8.70 -15.98
N PRO A 82 -1.05 8.64 -16.68
CA PRO A 82 -0.36 7.38 -16.93
C PRO A 82 -0.08 6.64 -15.62
N PHE A 83 -0.32 5.33 -15.59
CA PHE A 83 -0.19 4.55 -14.37
C PHE A 83 1.20 4.67 -13.73
N ASP A 84 2.27 4.69 -14.52
CA ASP A 84 3.63 4.84 -14.01
C ASP A 84 3.85 6.16 -13.26
N ASP A 85 3.17 7.24 -13.67
CA ASP A 85 3.25 8.53 -12.98
C ASP A 85 2.49 8.50 -11.64
N ALA A 86 1.31 7.88 -11.63
CA ALA A 86 0.54 7.68 -10.39
C ALA A 86 1.30 6.78 -9.40
N LYS A 87 1.82 5.65 -9.89
CA LYS A 87 2.66 4.72 -9.10
C LYS A 87 3.87 5.43 -8.51
N LYS A 88 4.59 6.23 -9.31
CA LYS A 88 5.75 6.98 -8.81
C LYS A 88 5.38 7.95 -7.69
N PHE A 89 4.23 8.62 -7.82
CA PHE A 89 3.74 9.53 -6.79
C PHE A 89 3.32 8.79 -5.51
N GLU A 90 2.67 7.64 -5.61
CA GLU A 90 2.37 6.80 -4.43
C GLU A 90 3.63 6.29 -3.74
N GLU A 91 4.64 5.87 -4.51
CA GLU A 91 5.92 5.44 -3.96
C GLU A 91 6.68 6.57 -3.25
N GLN A 92 6.45 7.84 -3.64
CA GLN A 92 6.97 9.00 -2.92
C GLN A 92 6.20 9.21 -1.61
N GLN A 93 4.87 9.15 -1.65
CA GLN A 93 4.02 9.24 -0.45
C GLN A 93 4.34 8.16 0.59
N ALA A 94 4.75 6.98 0.16
CA ALA A 94 5.16 5.91 1.07
C ALA A 94 6.54 6.12 1.73
N LYS A 95 7.35 7.05 1.24
CA LYS A 95 8.75 7.25 1.67
C LYS A 95 9.01 8.60 2.35
N GLU A 96 8.26 9.62 1.96
CA GLU A 96 8.45 11.00 2.39
C GLU A 96 7.40 11.39 3.43
N ASP A 97 7.75 12.33 4.31
CA ASP A 97 6.86 12.83 5.33
C ASP A 97 5.73 13.68 4.72
N ALA A 98 4.58 13.71 5.42
CA ALA A 98 3.44 14.50 5.00
C ALA A 98 3.79 16.00 4.96
N GLY A 99 3.64 16.62 3.79
CA GLY A 99 3.91 18.04 3.56
C GLY A 99 5.16 18.32 2.72
N ASP A 100 6.06 17.33 2.55
CA ASP A 100 7.26 17.47 1.74
C ASP A 100 7.07 17.07 0.27
N ILE A 101 5.94 16.44 -0.04
CA ILE A 101 5.67 15.89 -1.36
C ILE A 101 4.88 16.89 -2.21
N ALA A 102 5.46 17.30 -3.33
CA ALA A 102 4.76 18.09 -4.33
C ALA A 102 3.85 17.21 -5.19
N VAL A 103 2.55 17.46 -5.18
CA VAL A 103 1.58 16.76 -6.04
C VAL A 103 1.88 17.07 -7.52
N PRO A 104 2.11 16.06 -8.37
CA PRO A 104 2.32 16.27 -9.80
C PRO A 104 1.14 17.00 -10.45
N LYS A 105 1.43 17.94 -11.36
CA LYS A 105 0.40 18.77 -12.01
C LYS A 105 -0.77 17.98 -12.63
N PRO A 106 -0.57 16.83 -13.32
CA PRO A 106 -1.69 16.04 -13.84
C PRO A 106 -2.61 15.52 -12.73
N ILE A 107 -2.03 15.05 -11.63
CA ILE A 107 -2.75 14.54 -10.45
C ILE A 107 -3.46 15.68 -9.73
N GLN A 108 -2.78 16.82 -9.53
CA GLN A 108 -3.39 17.99 -8.91
C GLN A 108 -4.61 18.49 -9.71
N LYS A 109 -4.54 18.47 -11.04
CA LYS A 109 -5.69 18.84 -11.88
C LYS A 109 -6.90 17.93 -11.69
N VAL A 110 -6.68 16.62 -11.49
CA VAL A 110 -7.75 15.66 -11.20
C VAL A 110 -8.40 15.99 -9.85
N ILE A 111 -7.58 16.15 -8.81
CA ILE A 111 -8.04 16.54 -7.47
C ILE A 111 -8.84 17.84 -7.54
N ASP A 112 -8.30 18.86 -8.20
CA ASP A 112 -8.94 20.17 -8.35
C ASP A 112 -10.25 20.13 -9.12
N SER A 113 -10.45 19.16 -10.02
CA SER A 113 -11.74 18.98 -10.70
C SER A 113 -12.78 18.37 -9.76
N CYS A 114 -12.39 17.39 -8.94
CA CYS A 114 -13.30 16.72 -8.00
C CYS A 114 -13.71 17.60 -6.81
N THR A 115 -12.88 18.57 -6.43
CA THR A 115 -13.21 19.54 -5.38
C THR A 115 -14.21 20.61 -5.85
N LYS A 116 -14.26 20.91 -7.15
CA LYS A 116 -15.19 21.93 -7.69
C LYS A 116 -16.62 21.41 -7.89
N ASP A 117 -16.77 20.09 -7.93
CA ASP A 117 -18.05 19.40 -8.09
C ASP A 117 -18.66 18.95 -6.74
N GLY A 118 -18.08 19.36 -5.61
CA GLY A 118 -18.50 19.05 -4.24
C GLY A 118 -19.26 20.17 -3.54
#